data_AF-A0A968UCX8-F1
#
_entry.id   AF-A0A968UCX8-F1
#
_cell.length_a   1.000
_cell.length_b   1.000
_cell.length_c   1.000
_cell.angle_alpha   90.00
_cell.angle_beta   90.00
_cell.angle_gamma   90.00
#
_symmetry.space_group_name_H-M   'P 1'
#
loop_
_entity.id
_entity.type
_entity.pdbx_description
1 polymer ?
#
loop_
_entity_poly.entity_id
_entity_poly.type
_entity_poly.pdbx_seq_one_letter_code
_entity_poly.pdbx_strand_id
1 'polypeptide(L)'
;MILARLMALATLQQRGYLDGDDWYLHNQFGQSQQRGPDQFWAQVFQPLCQGLALPPDERPLILQSRLRQIPFLPTGPFSPHPLDQRWGQVALPDAAFEPALTWLGDLLAAPNPMATQLPALLEMVVNSHSGLALTTPEPMLMALVDRTLNAALLDQAETLTEQRHDSIEQLLMVVTPNQAKTLLTALGEITLLDPACGSGRVLLVACTRPWS
;
A
#
# COMPACT_ATOMS: atom_id res chain seq x y z
N MET A 1 9.85 6.40 8.33
CA MET A 1 9.95 6.76 6.90
C MET A 1 10.65 5.65 6.10
N ILE A 2 11.87 5.22 6.46
CA ILE A 2 12.65 4.22 5.68
C ILE A 2 11.94 2.85 5.59
N LEU A 3 11.46 2.30 6.71
CA LEU A 3 10.75 1.02 6.70
C LEU A 3 9.50 1.06 5.81
N ALA A 4 8.72 2.15 5.83
CA ALA A 4 7.56 2.32 4.96
C ALA A 4 7.93 2.33 3.48
N ARG A 5 9.05 2.97 3.12
CA ARG A 5 9.60 2.94 1.75
C ARG A 5 10.09 1.54 1.38
N LEU A 6 10.79 0.83 2.27
CA LEU A 6 11.20 -0.55 2.04
C LEU A 6 10.01 -1.49 1.84
N MET A 7 8.94 -1.33 2.64
CA MET A 7 7.72 -2.12 2.47
C MET A 7 7.00 -1.81 1.15
N ALA A 8 6.96 -0.54 0.75
CA ALA A 8 6.41 -0.16 -0.55
C ALA A 8 7.24 -0.74 -1.71
N LEU A 9 8.57 -0.71 -1.62
CA LEU A 9 9.46 -1.33 -2.59
C LEU A 9 9.27 -2.85 -2.66
N ALA A 10 9.14 -3.51 -1.50
CA ALA A 10 8.84 -4.94 -1.41
C ALA A 10 7.50 -5.30 -2.09
N THR A 11 6.50 -4.42 -1.98
CA THR A 11 5.21 -4.60 -2.67
C THR A 11 5.34 -4.42 -4.19
N LEU A 12 6.21 -3.50 -4.64
CA LEU A 12 6.47 -3.30 -6.08
C LEU A 12 7.21 -4.48 -6.71
N GLN A 13 8.22 -5.05 -6.03
CA GLN A 13 8.91 -6.25 -6.54
C GLN A 13 7.98 -7.46 -6.64
N GLN A 14 7.11 -7.72 -5.65
CA GLN A 14 6.14 -8.84 -5.74
C GLN A 14 5.16 -8.72 -6.91
N ARG A 15 4.95 -7.50 -7.42
CA ARG A 15 4.11 -7.26 -8.60
C ARG A 15 4.91 -7.28 -9.90
N GLY A 16 6.21 -7.60 -9.84
CA GLY A 16 7.12 -7.61 -10.98
C GLY A 16 7.51 -6.22 -11.49
N TYR A 17 7.20 -5.14 -10.76
CA TYR A 17 7.47 -3.77 -11.22
C TYR A 17 8.92 -3.33 -11.07
N LEU A 18 9.75 -4.08 -10.33
CA LEU A 18 11.17 -3.83 -10.19
C LEU A 18 11.93 -4.81 -11.08
N ASP A 19 11.92 -4.57 -12.39
CA ASP A 19 12.59 -5.40 -13.40
C ASP A 19 12.13 -6.87 -13.46
N GLY A 20 10.94 -7.19 -12.96
CA GLY A 20 10.47 -8.57 -12.84
C GLY A 20 11.24 -9.41 -11.80
N ASP A 21 12.01 -8.76 -10.92
CA ASP A 21 12.80 -9.43 -9.88
C ASP A 21 12.04 -9.42 -8.54
N ASP A 22 11.53 -10.59 -8.15
CA ASP A 22 10.81 -10.81 -6.89
C ASP A 22 11.69 -10.63 -5.64
N TRP A 23 13.01 -10.59 -5.80
CA TRP A 23 14.02 -10.41 -4.73
C TRP A 23 14.90 -9.18 -4.96
N TYR A 24 14.41 -8.20 -5.72
CA TYR A 24 15.16 -7.02 -6.15
C TYR A 24 15.94 -6.33 -5.02
N LEU A 25 15.29 -6.04 -3.88
CA LEU A 25 15.97 -5.36 -2.76
C LEU A 25 17.14 -6.17 -2.20
N HIS A 26 16.96 -7.47 -2.01
CA HIS A 26 18.00 -8.37 -1.51
C HIS A 26 19.16 -8.51 -2.50
N ASN A 27 18.83 -8.63 -3.79
CA ASN A 27 19.83 -8.70 -4.86
C ASN A 27 20.66 -7.40 -4.94
N GLN A 28 20.01 -6.24 -4.88
CA GLN A 28 20.70 -4.95 -4.89
C GLN A 28 21.51 -4.71 -3.62
N PHE A 29 21.02 -5.18 -2.46
CA PHE A 29 21.77 -5.14 -1.20
C PHE A 29 23.06 -5.95 -1.30
N GLY A 30 22.99 -7.21 -1.72
CA GLY A 30 24.16 -8.06 -1.92
C GLY A 30 25.16 -7.50 -2.93
N GLN A 31 24.68 -6.96 -4.06
CA GLN A 31 25.55 -6.29 -5.04
C GLN A 31 26.21 -5.03 -4.48
N SER A 32 25.53 -4.28 -3.62
CA SER A 32 26.12 -3.08 -3.01
C SER A 32 27.25 -3.43 -2.05
N GLN A 33 27.08 -4.48 -1.22
CA GLN A 33 28.13 -4.94 -0.31
C GLN A 33 29.38 -5.43 -1.05
N GLN A 34 29.22 -6.04 -2.23
CA GLN A 34 30.35 -6.45 -3.07
C GLN A 34 31.17 -5.27 -3.62
N ARG A 35 30.55 -4.09 -3.77
CA ARG A 35 31.22 -2.87 -4.24
C ARG A 35 31.92 -2.11 -3.11
N GLY A 36 31.57 -2.42 -1.87
CA GLY A 36 32.23 -1.96 -0.65
C GLY A 36 31.24 -1.78 0.51
N PRO A 37 31.74 -1.53 1.73
CA PRO A 37 30.92 -1.40 2.92
C PRO A 37 30.08 -0.12 2.92
N ASP A 38 28.88 -0.19 3.50
CA ASP A 38 27.98 0.95 3.76
C ASP A 38 27.54 1.68 2.49
N GLN A 39 27.43 0.95 1.38
CA GLN A 39 27.09 1.51 0.08
C GLN A 39 25.59 1.43 -0.24
N PHE A 40 24.82 0.60 0.46
CA PHE A 40 23.43 0.37 0.12
C PHE A 40 22.60 1.66 0.18
N TRP A 41 22.76 2.43 1.25
CA TRP A 41 22.01 3.67 1.43
C TRP A 41 22.24 4.67 0.28
N ALA A 42 23.50 5.05 0.07
CA ALA A 42 23.86 6.12 -0.86
C ALA A 42 23.79 5.68 -2.34
N GLN A 43 24.06 4.41 -2.65
CA GLN A 43 24.15 3.95 -4.03
C GLN A 43 22.92 3.19 -4.53
N VAL A 44 22.07 2.68 -3.63
CA VAL A 44 20.89 1.90 -4.00
C VAL A 44 19.62 2.55 -3.47
N PHE A 45 19.48 2.69 -2.15
CA PHE A 45 18.21 3.04 -1.53
C PHE A 45 17.75 4.48 -1.85
N GLN A 46 18.61 5.49 -1.63
CA GLN A 46 18.25 6.87 -1.96
C GLN A 46 18.05 7.08 -3.46
N PRO A 47 18.96 6.59 -4.33
CA PRO A 47 18.80 6.76 -5.77
C PRO A 47 17.53 6.05 -6.29
N LEU A 48 17.16 4.90 -5.71
CA LEU A 48 15.90 4.20 -6.04
C LEU A 48 14.66 4.98 -5.62
N CYS A 49 14.63 5.54 -4.40
CA CYS A 49 13.52 6.38 -3.97
C CYS A 49 13.35 7.62 -4.85
N GLN A 50 14.46 8.27 -5.23
CA GLN A 50 14.45 9.42 -6.14
C GLN A 50 13.99 9.03 -7.55
N GLY A 51 14.47 7.90 -8.08
CA GLY A 51 14.12 7.42 -9.41
C GLY A 51 12.64 7.06 -9.55
N LEU A 52 12.02 6.53 -8.50
CA LEU A 52 10.58 6.27 -8.46
C LEU A 52 9.77 7.58 -8.43
N ALA A 53 10.29 8.63 -7.80
CA ALA A 53 9.63 9.93 -7.71
C ALA A 53 9.81 10.82 -8.96
N LEU A 54 10.64 10.41 -9.93
CA LEU A 54 10.94 11.18 -11.14
C LEU A 54 10.44 10.49 -12.41
N PRO A 55 9.91 11.27 -13.38
CA PRO A 55 9.52 10.72 -14.67
C PRO A 55 10.75 10.16 -15.41
N PRO A 56 10.60 9.13 -16.27
CA PRO A 56 11.71 8.43 -16.91
C PRO A 56 12.75 9.36 -17.58
N ASP A 57 12.27 10.43 -18.21
CA ASP A 57 13.08 11.38 -18.97
C ASP A 57 13.90 12.33 -18.08
N GLU A 58 13.53 12.48 -16.80
CA GLU A 58 14.23 13.33 -15.81
C GLU A 58 15.14 12.52 -14.89
N ARG A 59 15.18 11.18 -15.04
CA ARG A 59 15.99 10.31 -14.18
C ARG A 59 17.48 10.50 -14.47
N PRO A 60 18.32 10.66 -13.43
CA PRO A 60 19.77 10.66 -13.60
C PRO A 60 20.28 9.43 -14.36
N LEU A 61 21.26 9.61 -15.25
CA LEU A 61 21.86 8.54 -16.08
C LEU A 61 22.38 7.36 -15.24
N ILE A 62 22.85 7.64 -14.02
CA ILE A 62 23.33 6.63 -13.09
C ILE A 62 22.21 5.73 -12.56
N LEU A 63 20.98 6.24 -12.48
CA LEU A 63 19.79 5.45 -12.13
C LEU A 63 19.38 4.56 -13.30
N GLN A 64 19.36 5.12 -14.51
CA GLN A 64 18.98 4.39 -15.72
C GLN A 64 19.91 3.20 -15.98
N SER A 65 21.21 3.35 -15.71
CA SER A 65 22.19 2.28 -15.86
C SER A 65 22.19 1.25 -14.71
N ARG A 66 21.86 1.65 -13.47
CA ARG A 66 21.97 0.77 -12.29
C ARG A 66 20.67 0.13 -11.82
N LEU A 67 19.52 0.78 -12.02
CA LEU A 67 18.26 0.37 -11.40
C LEU A 67 17.28 -0.31 -12.36
N ARG A 68 17.65 -0.51 -13.64
CA ARG A 68 16.82 -1.15 -14.67
C ARG A 68 15.39 -0.54 -14.75
N GLN A 69 14.41 -1.25 -15.31
CA GLN A 69 13.06 -0.71 -15.49
C GLN A 69 12.34 -0.59 -14.14
N ILE A 70 12.16 0.66 -13.69
CA ILE A 70 11.36 1.02 -12.51
C ILE A 70 10.20 1.94 -12.90
N PRO A 71 9.02 1.82 -12.27
CA PRO A 71 7.85 2.65 -12.58
C PRO A 71 8.04 4.09 -12.10
N PHE A 72 7.19 4.98 -12.60
CA PHE A 72 7.08 6.34 -12.08
C PHE A 72 5.91 6.43 -11.09
N LEU A 73 6.19 6.87 -9.88
CA LEU A 73 5.26 7.01 -8.76
C LEU A 73 5.37 8.43 -8.20
N PRO A 74 4.60 9.40 -8.76
CA PRO A 74 4.68 10.81 -8.35
C PRO A 74 4.21 11.04 -6.91
N THR A 75 3.34 10.18 -6.39
CA THR A 75 2.72 10.30 -5.07
C THR A 75 3.02 9.10 -4.18
N GLY A 76 2.96 9.32 -2.86
CA GLY A 76 3.08 8.26 -1.86
C GLY A 76 4.41 8.29 -1.10
N PRO A 77 4.90 7.14 -0.62
CA PRO A 77 6.02 7.09 0.33
C PRO A 77 7.36 7.56 -0.27
N PHE A 78 7.47 7.63 -1.60
CA PHE A 78 8.68 8.05 -2.31
C PHE A 78 8.75 9.55 -2.59
N SER A 79 7.65 10.28 -2.37
CA SER A 79 7.66 11.73 -2.53
C SER A 79 8.69 12.37 -1.57
N PRO A 80 9.37 13.45 -2.00
CA PRO A 80 10.37 14.12 -1.17
C PRO A 80 9.76 14.56 0.17
N HIS A 81 10.30 14.07 1.28
CA HIS A 81 9.81 14.44 2.60
C HIS A 81 10.68 15.57 3.20
N PRO A 82 10.12 16.54 3.92
CA PRO A 82 10.90 17.61 4.57
C PRO A 82 12.02 17.09 5.50
N LEU A 83 11.83 15.91 6.07
CA LEU A 83 12.86 15.23 6.88
C LEU A 83 14.03 14.70 6.04
N ASP A 84 13.82 14.36 4.77
CA ASP A 84 14.91 13.96 3.87
C ASP A 84 15.83 15.15 3.56
N GLN A 85 15.29 16.37 3.52
CA GLN A 85 16.13 17.56 3.32
C GLN A 85 16.99 17.86 4.56
N ARG A 86 16.46 17.57 5.77
CA ARG A 86 17.17 17.81 7.03
C ARG A 86 18.19 16.72 7.33
N TRP A 87 17.82 15.45 7.15
CA TRP A 87 18.59 14.28 7.62
C TRP A 87 18.98 13.32 6.49
N GLY A 88 18.60 13.57 5.24
CA GLY A 88 18.92 12.68 4.11
C GLY A 88 20.41 12.62 3.76
N GLN A 89 21.24 13.49 4.31
CA GLN A 89 22.71 13.38 4.15
C GLN A 89 23.35 12.44 5.18
N VAL A 90 22.59 11.94 6.17
CA VAL A 90 23.10 10.95 7.12
C VAL A 90 23.26 9.62 6.38
N ALA A 91 24.51 9.18 6.21
CA ALA A 91 24.81 7.86 5.70
C ALA A 91 24.39 6.82 6.74
N LEU A 92 23.53 5.88 6.33
CA LEU A 92 23.16 4.75 7.17
C LEU A 92 24.02 3.54 6.81
N PRO A 93 24.60 2.86 7.81
CA PRO A 93 25.40 1.67 7.57
C PRO A 93 24.54 0.52 7.05
N ASP A 94 25.14 -0.40 6.30
CA ASP A 94 24.44 -1.55 5.74
C ASP A 94 23.81 -2.41 6.84
N ALA A 95 24.50 -2.52 8.00
CA ALA A 95 24.02 -3.21 9.19
C ALA A 95 22.67 -2.69 9.72
N ALA A 96 22.29 -1.43 9.42
CA ALA A 96 20.98 -0.90 9.79
C ALA A 96 19.84 -1.46 8.93
N PHE A 97 20.14 -1.98 7.73
CA PHE A 97 19.16 -2.54 6.80
C PHE A 97 19.01 -4.05 6.93
N GLU A 98 20.03 -4.76 7.41
CA GLU A 98 20.02 -6.22 7.50
C GLU A 98 18.77 -6.76 8.24
N PRO A 99 18.40 -6.29 9.45
CA PRO A 99 17.24 -6.84 10.14
C PRO A 99 15.93 -6.60 9.39
N ALA A 100 15.80 -5.43 8.76
CA ALA A 100 14.61 -5.07 7.99
C ALA A 100 14.50 -5.89 6.70
N LEU A 101 15.62 -6.13 6.01
CA LEU A 101 15.67 -6.94 4.80
C LEU A 101 15.45 -8.42 5.11
N THR A 102 16.01 -8.96 6.20
CA THR A 102 15.70 -10.32 6.65
C THR A 102 14.22 -10.49 6.93
N TRP A 103 13.64 -9.59 7.73
CA TRP A 103 12.20 -9.62 8.03
C TRP A 103 11.33 -9.50 6.78
N LEU A 104 11.69 -8.63 5.83
CA LEU A 104 11.00 -8.53 4.54
C LEU A 104 11.14 -9.82 3.73
N GLY A 105 12.32 -10.44 3.71
CA GLY A 105 12.53 -11.72 3.03
C GLY A 105 11.61 -12.82 3.55
N ASP A 106 11.47 -12.93 4.88
CA ASP A 106 10.59 -13.90 5.52
C ASP A 106 9.11 -13.65 5.15
N LEU A 107 8.69 -12.38 5.08
CA LEU A 107 7.36 -12.01 4.63
C LEU A 107 7.12 -12.31 3.15
N LEU A 108 8.11 -12.08 2.30
CA LEU A 108 8.02 -12.36 0.87
C LEU A 108 7.94 -13.86 0.58
N ALA A 109 8.58 -14.68 1.43
CA ALA A 109 8.56 -16.14 1.33
C ALA A 109 7.30 -16.78 1.94
N ALA A 110 6.46 -16.01 2.65
CA ALA A 110 5.23 -16.52 3.21
C ALA A 110 4.23 -16.94 2.12
N PRO A 111 3.40 -17.96 2.36
CA PRO A 111 2.45 -18.48 1.36
C PRO A 111 1.36 -17.47 0.95
N ASN A 112 1.16 -16.40 1.74
CA ASN A 112 0.19 -15.36 1.45
C ASN A 112 0.90 -14.09 0.94
N PRO A 113 0.37 -13.42 -0.08
CA PRO A 113 0.98 -12.22 -0.65
C PRO A 113 1.14 -11.11 0.39
N MET A 114 2.22 -10.35 0.32
CA MET A 114 2.51 -9.28 1.28
C MET A 114 1.38 -8.25 1.34
N ALA A 115 0.72 -7.97 0.20
CA ALA A 115 -0.39 -7.02 0.13
C ALA A 115 -1.58 -7.39 1.03
N THR A 116 -1.80 -8.68 1.32
CA THR A 116 -2.88 -9.11 2.24
C THR A 116 -2.44 -9.10 3.70
N GLN A 117 -1.14 -9.28 3.97
CA GLN A 117 -0.58 -9.28 5.32
C GLN A 117 -0.20 -7.89 5.84
N LEU A 118 0.24 -6.99 4.95
CA LEU A 118 0.75 -5.66 5.26
C LEU A 118 -0.23 -4.81 6.09
N PRO A 119 -1.55 -4.80 5.80
CA PRO A 119 -2.50 -4.03 6.59
C PRO A 119 -2.59 -4.52 8.04
N ALA A 120 -2.55 -5.84 8.26
CA ALA A 120 -2.60 -6.45 9.59
C ALA A 120 -1.28 -6.23 10.36
N LEU A 121 -0.13 -6.35 9.69
CA LEU A 121 1.19 -6.09 10.28
C LEU A 121 1.33 -4.62 10.70
N LEU A 122 0.91 -3.68 9.84
CA LEU A 122 0.90 -2.26 10.17
C LEU A 122 -0.03 -1.97 11.35
N GLU A 123 -1.19 -2.63 11.42
CA GLU A 123 -2.13 -2.45 12.54
C GLU A 123 -1.51 -2.93 13.85
N MET A 124 -0.85 -4.09 13.81
CA MET A 124 -0.15 -4.65 14.95
C MET A 124 0.93 -3.68 15.45
N VAL A 125 1.73 -3.09 14.55
CA VAL A 125 2.76 -2.10 14.91
C VAL A 125 2.14 -0.83 15.51
N VAL A 126 1.08 -0.30 14.91
CA VAL A 126 0.38 0.89 15.44
C VAL A 126 -0.19 0.61 16.83
N ASN A 127 -0.84 -0.53 17.01
CA ASN A 127 -1.49 -0.90 18.28
C ASN A 127 -0.48 -1.32 19.36
N SER A 128 0.73 -1.74 18.97
CA SER A 128 1.85 -2.01 19.89
C SER A 128 2.25 -0.76 20.68
N HIS A 129 2.13 0.44 20.11
CA HIS A 129 2.41 1.69 20.83
C HIS A 129 1.34 2.04 21.88
N SER A 130 0.15 1.44 21.78
CA SER A 130 -0.97 1.62 22.71
C SER A 130 -1.06 0.50 23.77
N GLY A 131 -0.13 -0.47 23.76
CA GLY A 131 0.02 -1.50 24.79
C GLY A 131 -0.56 -2.88 24.47
N LEU A 132 -1.38 -3.03 23.43
CA LEU A 132 -1.92 -4.32 22.98
C LEU A 132 -1.79 -4.45 21.47
N ALA A 133 -0.87 -5.30 21.01
CA ALA A 133 -0.64 -5.59 19.59
C ALA A 133 -1.74 -6.49 19.01
N LEU A 134 -3.00 -6.06 19.09
CA LEU A 134 -4.15 -6.78 18.55
C LEU A 134 -4.50 -6.26 17.16
N THR A 135 -4.85 -7.17 16.26
CA THR A 135 -5.38 -6.82 14.94
C THR A 135 -6.90 -6.87 14.99
N THR A 136 -7.58 -5.92 14.33
CA THR A 136 -9.04 -5.96 14.23
C THR A 136 -9.43 -7.22 13.46
N PRO A 137 -10.27 -8.12 14.01
CA PRO A 137 -10.67 -9.34 13.33
C PRO A 137 -11.42 -9.01 12.02
N GLU A 138 -11.18 -9.79 10.97
CA GLU A 138 -11.83 -9.61 9.67
C GLU A 138 -13.37 -9.60 9.73
N PRO A 139 -14.05 -10.44 10.55
CA PRO A 139 -15.50 -10.36 10.70
C PRO A 139 -16.00 -9.02 11.22
N MET A 140 -15.20 -8.34 12.06
CA MET A 140 -15.55 -7.03 12.60
C MET A 140 -15.35 -5.93 11.55
N LEU A 141 -14.29 -6.03 10.73
CA LEU A 141 -14.09 -5.13 9.59
C LEU A 141 -15.25 -5.26 8.58
N MET A 142 -15.67 -6.50 8.27
CA MET A 142 -16.80 -6.75 7.37
C MET A 142 -18.11 -6.19 7.93
N ALA A 143 -18.39 -6.43 9.21
CA ALA A 143 -19.59 -5.90 9.86
C ALA A 143 -19.64 -4.37 9.88
N LEU A 144 -18.49 -3.69 9.99
CA LEU A 144 -18.40 -2.24 9.88
C LEU A 144 -18.75 -1.77 8.48
N VAL A 145 -18.14 -2.37 7.44
CA VAL A 145 -18.42 -2.03 6.04
C VAL A 145 -19.89 -2.28 5.69
N ASP A 146 -20.47 -3.39 6.15
CA ASP A 146 -21.89 -3.71 5.93
C ASP A 146 -22.81 -2.66 6.57
N ARG A 147 -22.48 -2.20 7.78
CA ARG A 147 -23.29 -1.22 8.52
C ARG A 147 -23.08 0.22 8.07
N THR A 148 -22.01 0.53 7.33
CA THR A 148 -21.74 1.89 6.85
C THR A 148 -22.00 2.01 5.36
N LEU A 149 -21.25 1.27 4.54
CA LEU A 149 -21.22 1.47 3.10
C LEU A 149 -22.44 0.82 2.43
N ASN A 150 -22.77 -0.43 2.80
CA ASN A 150 -23.94 -1.11 2.26
C ASN A 150 -25.24 -0.45 2.74
N ALA A 151 -25.31 -0.05 4.02
CA ALA A 151 -26.47 0.67 4.53
C ALA A 151 -26.69 2.01 3.78
N ALA A 152 -25.64 2.81 3.57
CA ALA A 152 -25.74 4.06 2.81
C ALA A 152 -26.15 3.82 1.35
N LEU A 153 -25.64 2.76 0.73
CA LEU A 153 -26.01 2.37 -0.62
C LEU A 153 -27.47 1.95 -0.75
N LEU A 154 -27.96 1.15 0.19
CA LEU A 154 -29.36 0.71 0.20
C LEU A 154 -30.31 1.87 0.46
N ASP A 155 -29.95 2.80 1.35
CA ASP A 155 -30.73 4.01 1.61
C ASP A 155 -30.83 4.91 0.35
N GLN A 156 -29.71 5.12 -0.34
CA GLN A 156 -29.73 5.84 -1.61
C GLN A 156 -30.49 5.10 -2.72
N ALA A 157 -30.36 3.78 -2.79
CA ALA A 157 -31.12 2.98 -3.73
C ALA A 157 -32.62 3.03 -3.47
N GLU A 158 -33.04 3.05 -2.21
CA GLU A 158 -34.45 3.21 -1.83
C GLU A 158 -34.98 4.56 -2.33
N THR A 159 -34.21 5.65 -2.16
CA THR A 159 -34.62 6.97 -2.69
C THR A 159 -34.72 7.03 -4.22
N LEU A 160 -33.91 6.24 -4.95
CA LEU A 160 -33.85 6.28 -6.42
C LEU A 160 -34.80 5.29 -7.10
N THR A 161 -35.07 4.16 -6.46
CA THR A 161 -35.92 3.09 -7.01
C THR A 161 -37.32 3.07 -6.42
N GLU A 162 -37.58 3.88 -5.37
CA GLU A 162 -38.82 3.87 -4.57
C GLU A 162 -39.15 2.48 -4.00
N GLN A 163 -38.13 1.62 -3.90
CA GLN A 163 -38.23 0.25 -3.43
C GLN A 163 -37.15 0.01 -2.40
N ARG A 164 -37.55 -0.58 -1.28
CA ARG A 164 -36.61 -1.00 -0.26
C ARG A 164 -35.97 -2.31 -0.65
N HIS A 165 -34.65 -2.38 -0.53
CA HIS A 165 -33.86 -3.58 -0.79
C HIS A 165 -33.25 -4.05 0.52
N ASP A 166 -33.37 -5.35 0.82
CA ASP A 166 -32.83 -5.91 2.07
C ASP A 166 -31.31 -6.19 1.97
N SER A 167 -30.79 -6.27 0.74
CA SER A 167 -29.38 -6.52 0.47
C SER A 167 -28.92 -5.95 -0.87
N ILE A 168 -27.60 -5.79 -1.04
CA ILE A 168 -27.01 -5.28 -2.29
C ILE A 168 -27.23 -6.28 -3.44
N GLU A 169 -27.27 -7.57 -3.16
CA GLU A 169 -27.50 -8.61 -4.18
C GLU A 169 -28.92 -8.50 -4.77
N GLN A 170 -29.92 -8.25 -3.92
CA GLN A 170 -31.28 -7.97 -4.38
C GLN A 170 -31.34 -6.69 -5.22
N LEU A 171 -30.65 -5.64 -4.76
CA LEU A 171 -30.57 -4.38 -5.50
C LEU A 171 -29.97 -4.61 -6.90
N LEU A 172 -28.86 -5.35 -7.01
CA LEU A 172 -28.17 -5.64 -8.27
C LEU A 172 -29.02 -6.47 -9.25
N MET A 173 -29.95 -7.30 -8.76
CA MET A 173 -30.87 -8.07 -9.61
C MET A 173 -31.98 -7.23 -10.23
N VAL A 174 -32.35 -6.10 -9.61
CA VAL A 174 -33.50 -5.27 -9.99
C VAL A 174 -33.09 -3.96 -10.66
N VAL A 175 -31.88 -3.47 -10.37
CA VAL A 175 -31.36 -2.19 -10.85
C VAL A 175 -31.20 -2.17 -12.37
N THR A 176 -31.72 -1.11 -12.98
CA THR A 176 -31.50 -0.82 -14.40
C THR A 176 -30.13 -0.17 -14.63
N PRO A 177 -29.55 -0.24 -15.84
CA PRO A 177 -28.26 0.38 -16.14
C PRO A 177 -28.18 1.89 -15.83
N ASN A 178 -29.28 2.62 -16.01
CA ASN A 178 -29.33 4.04 -15.67
C ASN A 178 -29.33 4.27 -14.14
N GLN A 179 -30.07 3.47 -13.37
CA GLN A 179 -30.06 3.55 -11.91
C GLN A 179 -28.69 3.14 -11.34
N ALA A 180 -28.05 2.11 -11.92
CA ALA A 180 -26.70 1.71 -11.56
C ALA A 180 -25.71 2.86 -11.76
N LYS A 181 -25.80 3.56 -12.90
CA LYS A 181 -24.95 4.72 -13.18
C LYS A 181 -25.16 5.85 -12.18
N THR A 182 -26.41 6.16 -11.82
CA THR A 182 -26.73 7.19 -10.82
C THR A 182 -26.18 6.82 -9.45
N LEU A 183 -26.37 5.56 -9.02
CA LEU A 183 -25.83 5.04 -7.76
C LEU A 183 -24.29 5.08 -7.74
N LEU A 184 -23.63 4.69 -8.83
CA LEU A 184 -22.17 4.77 -8.95
C LEU A 184 -21.65 6.21 -8.92
N THR A 185 -22.40 7.14 -9.50
CA THR A 185 -22.05 8.58 -9.46
C THR A 185 -22.14 9.10 -8.03
N ALA A 186 -23.21 8.77 -7.32
CA ALA A 186 -23.39 9.18 -5.93
C ALA A 186 -22.39 8.50 -4.98
N LEU A 187 -22.06 7.23 -5.19
CA LEU A 187 -20.96 6.52 -4.53
C LEU A 187 -19.61 7.23 -4.72
N GLY A 188 -19.37 7.78 -5.91
CA GLY A 188 -18.17 8.56 -6.22
C GLY A 188 -18.04 9.84 -5.39
N GLU A 189 -19.13 10.32 -4.79
CA GLU A 189 -19.16 11.47 -3.89
C GLU A 189 -19.10 11.07 -2.41
N ILE A 190 -19.25 9.79 -2.07
CA ILE A 190 -19.20 9.32 -0.68
C ILE A 190 -17.77 9.40 -0.18
N THR A 191 -17.57 10.22 0.86
CA THR A 191 -16.30 10.33 1.57
C THR A 191 -16.37 9.46 2.83
N LEU A 192 -15.62 8.35 2.85
CA LEU A 192 -15.50 7.52 4.05
C LEU A 192 -14.38 8.06 4.95
N LEU A 193 -14.76 8.59 6.12
CA LEU A 193 -13.81 9.07 7.13
C LEU A 193 -13.70 8.06 8.26
N ASP A 194 -12.51 7.51 8.45
CA ASP A 194 -12.17 6.69 9.61
C ASP A 194 -11.30 7.52 10.59
N PRO A 195 -11.88 8.07 11.67
CA PRO A 195 -11.17 8.97 12.60
C PRO A 195 -10.12 8.27 13.46
N ALA A 196 -10.08 6.93 13.46
CA ALA A 196 -9.09 6.12 14.16
C ALA A 196 -8.57 4.99 13.25
N CYS A 197 -8.19 5.35 12.01
CA CYS A 197 -7.96 4.38 10.94
C CYS A 197 -6.85 3.37 11.18
N GLY A 198 -6.00 3.58 12.18
CA GLY A 198 -4.90 2.68 12.49
C GLY A 198 -4.01 2.46 11.26
N SER A 199 -4.04 1.26 10.69
CA SER A 199 -3.33 0.90 9.45
C SER A 199 -4.16 1.03 8.16
N GLY A 200 -5.38 1.57 8.24
CA GLY A 200 -6.28 1.76 7.11
C GLY A 200 -7.01 0.49 6.66
N ARG A 201 -7.06 -0.55 7.51
CA ARG A 201 -7.70 -1.84 7.16
C ARG A 201 -9.18 -1.73 6.81
N VAL A 202 -9.93 -0.86 7.49
CA VAL A 202 -11.34 -0.61 7.16
C VAL A 202 -11.49 -0.07 5.74
N LEU A 203 -10.66 0.91 5.36
CA LEU A 203 -10.64 1.49 4.02
C LEU A 203 -10.22 0.46 2.96
N LEU A 204 -9.20 -0.36 3.27
CA LEU A 204 -8.73 -1.38 2.35
C LEU A 204 -9.82 -2.43 2.08
N VAL A 205 -10.48 -2.94 3.13
CA VAL A 205 -11.60 -3.89 2.99
C VAL A 205 -12.75 -3.27 2.22
N ALA A 206 -13.07 -1.99 2.45
CA ALA A 206 -14.09 -1.29 1.69
C ALA A 206 -13.77 -1.19 0.19
N CYS A 207 -12.50 -1.04 -0.19
CA CYS A 207 -12.09 -0.90 -1.60
C CYS A 207 -11.84 -2.23 -2.33
N THR A 208 -11.46 -3.31 -1.63
CA THR A 208 -11.05 -4.58 -2.26
C THR A 208 -12.13 -5.66 -2.26
N ARG A 209 -13.31 -5.40 -1.70
CA ARG A 209 -14.37 -6.41 -1.56
C ARG A 209 -14.98 -6.78 -2.93
N PRO A 210 -15.04 -8.08 -3.28
CA PRO A 210 -15.94 -8.56 -4.32
C PRO A 210 -17.38 -8.52 -3.80
N TRP A 211 -18.27 -7.85 -4.53
CA TRP A 211 -19.72 -7.86 -4.28
C TRP A 211 -20.24 -9.24 -4.70
N SER A 212 -20.45 -10.13 -3.73
CA SER A 212 -20.89 -11.51 -3.94
C SER A 212 -22.30 -11.71 -3.45
#